data_AF-A0A7T8KHB3-F1
#
_entry.id   AF-A0A7T8KHB3-F1
#
_cell.length_a   1.000
_cell.length_b   1.000
_cell.length_c   1.000
_cell.angle_alpha   90.00
_cell.angle_beta   90.00
_cell.angle_gamma   90.00
#
_symmetry.space_group_name_H-M   'P 1'
#
loop_
_entity.id
_entity.type
_entity.pdbx_description
1 polymer ?
#
loop_
_entity_poly.entity_id
_entity_poly.type
_entity_poly.pdbx_seq_one_letter_code
_entity_poly.pdbx_strand_id
1 'polypeptide(L)' 'YKYMFDDKLITVWSAPNYCYRCGNVASILKVNDVDNREPVIFSAVPDTNRVIPSNATILTSYSRTLHISGGNKTQH' A
#
# COMPACT_ATOMS: atom_id res chain seq x y z
N TYR A 1 4.14 12.38 9.05
CA TYR A 1 3.46 11.99 10.30
C TYR A 1 2.86 13.22 10.98
N LYS A 2 1.98 13.04 11.96
CA LYS A 2 1.47 14.14 12.79
C LYS A 2 1.08 13.60 14.17
N TYR A 3 1.64 14.19 15.22
CA TYR A 3 1.15 13.98 16.58
C TYR A 3 -0.03 14.90 16.86
N MET A 4 -1.00 14.41 17.62
CA MET A 4 -2.24 15.10 17.98
C MET A 4 -2.65 14.69 19.40
N PHE A 5 -3.48 15.53 20.02
CA PHE A 5 -4.04 15.29 21.36
C PHE A 5 -2.96 15.09 22.44
N ASP A 6 -2.03 16.03 22.58
CA ASP A 6 -0.92 15.98 23.54
C ASP A 6 -0.09 14.68 23.39
N ASP A 7 0.31 14.39 22.17
CA ASP A 7 1.09 13.21 21.78
C ASP A 7 0.44 11.84 22.08
N LYS A 8 -0.85 11.84 22.45
CA LYS A 8 -1.63 10.60 22.70
C LYS A 8 -2.02 9.88 21.41
N LEU A 9 -2.01 10.58 20.28
CA LEU A 9 -2.26 10.00 18.97
C LEU A 9 -1.16 10.41 17.99
N ILE A 10 -0.70 9.44 17.21
CA ILE A 10 0.16 9.69 16.06
C ILE A 10 -0.50 9.15 14.79
N THR A 11 -0.56 9.99 13.76
CA THR A 11 -0.89 9.55 12.40
C THR A 11 0.40 9.37 11.61
N VAL A 12 0.57 8.18 11.05
CA VAL A 12 1.63 7.86 10.09
C VAL A 12 1.05 7.60 8.71
N TRP A 13 1.77 8.05 7.69
CA TRP A 13 1.41 7.82 6.30
C TRP A 13 2.63 7.28 5.55
N SER A 14 2.54 6.07 5.01
CA SER A 14 3.69 5.34 4.44
C SER A 14 3.81 5.44 2.92
N ALA A 15 2.92 6.16 2.24
CA ALA A 15 2.91 6.28 0.77
C ALA A 15 3.49 7.63 0.31
N PRO A 16 4.78 7.70 -0.07
CA PRO A 16 5.37 8.95 -0.53
C PRO A 16 4.90 9.26 -1.95
N ASN A 17 4.71 10.55 -2.23
CA ASN A 17 4.09 11.06 -3.45
C ASN A 17 2.83 10.25 -3.83
N TYR A 18 1.85 10.25 -2.94
CA TYR A 18 0.63 9.47 -3.08
C TYR A 18 -0.04 9.73 -4.42
N CYS A 19 -0.43 8.64 -5.08
CA CYS A 19 -0.96 8.62 -6.45
C CYS A 19 -0.13 9.42 -7.46
N TYR A 20 1.16 9.63 -7.19
CA TYR A 20 2.08 10.38 -8.03
C TYR A 20 1.69 11.84 -8.30
N ARG A 21 0.84 12.39 -7.42
CA ARG A 21 0.22 13.70 -7.59
C ARG A 21 0.51 14.62 -6.41
N CYS A 22 0.56 14.05 -5.21
CA CYS A 22 0.46 14.83 -3.99
C CYS A 22 1.79 15.44 -3.54
N GLY A 23 2.93 14.94 -4.01
CA GLY A 23 4.25 15.43 -3.60
C GLY A 23 4.54 15.28 -2.11
N ASN A 24 3.71 14.55 -1.36
CA ASN A 24 3.86 14.37 0.06
C ASN A 24 5.06 13.47 0.37
N VAL A 25 5.73 13.71 1.49
CA VAL A 25 6.66 12.75 2.09
C VAL A 25 5.88 11.64 2.80
N ALA A 26 6.54 10.53 3.07
CA ALA A 26 6.03 9.44 3.89
C ALA A 26 6.80 9.31 5.19
N SER A 27 6.27 8.52 6.11
CA SER A 27 6.87 8.23 7.39
C SER A 27 6.54 6.82 7.87
N ILE A 28 7.49 6.18 8.53
CA ILE A 28 7.27 5.02 9.41
C ILE A 28 7.44 5.46 10.87
N LEU A 29 6.86 4.73 11.82
CA LEU A 29 7.12 4.92 13.24
C LEU A 29 8.03 3.80 13.74
N LYS A 30 9.22 4.15 14.20
CA LYS A 30 10.12 3.25 14.90
C LYS A 30 9.77 3.32 16.39
N VAL A 31 9.46 2.16 16.99
CA VAL A 31 9.11 2.05 18.40
C VAL A 31 10.19 1.23 19.08
N ASN A 32 10.98 1.85 19.95
CA ASN A 32 12.01 1.15 20.73
C ASN A 32 11.42 0.68 22.07
N ASP A 33 10.62 1.53 22.72
CA ASP A 33 9.88 1.25 23.95
C ASP A 33 8.65 2.17 24.06
N VAL A 34 7.94 2.14 25.20
CA VAL A 34 6.69 2.90 25.41
C VAL A 34 6.91 4.42 25.27
N ASP A 35 8.05 4.93 25.72
CA ASP A 35 8.34 6.37 25.74
C ASP A 35 9.26 6.79 24.59
N ASN A 36 9.92 5.84 23.93
CA ASN A 36 10.85 6.06 22.84
C ASN A 36 10.24 5.65 21.49
N ARG A 37 9.58 6.63 20.87
CA ARG A 37 8.93 6.52 19.56
C ARG A 37 9.51 7.58 18.62
N GLU A 38 10.06 7.12 17.50
CA GLU A 38 10.79 7.95 16.54
C GLU A 38 10.14 7.85 15.14
N PRO A 39 9.47 8.90 14.66
CA PRO A 39 9.00 8.94 13.28
C PRO A 39 10.18 9.11 12.31
N VAL A 40 10.33 8.18 11.37
CA VAL A 40 11.35 8.27 10.31
C VAL A 40 10.68 8.72 9.02
N ILE A 41 11.11 9.86 8.46
CA ILE A 41 10.57 10.42 7.21
C ILE A 41 11.38 9.90 6.00
N PHE A 42 10.68 9.60 4.91
CA PHE A 42 11.31 9.25 3.64
C PHE A 42 10.54 9.84 2.45
N SER A 43 11.24 10.08 1.36
CA SER A 43 10.69 10.64 0.11
C SER A 43 10.43 9.55 -0.93
N ALA A 44 9.69 9.90 -1.97
CA ALA A 44 9.52 9.01 -3.11
C ALA A 44 10.86 8.80 -3.81
N VAL A 45 11.04 7.61 -4.40
CA VAL A 45 12.16 7.41 -5.32
C VAL A 45 12.00 8.32 -6.55
N PRO A 46 13.09 8.75 -7.19
CA PRO A 46 13.01 9.49 -8.44
C PRO A 46 12.18 8.74 -9.48
N ASP A 47 11.47 9.49 -10.32
CA ASP A 47 10.58 8.90 -11.33
C ASP A 47 11.32 7.98 -12.32
N THR A 48 12.60 8.26 -12.59
CA THR A 48 13.48 7.42 -13.41
C THR A 48 13.70 6.03 -12.84
N ASN A 49 13.58 5.87 -11.52
CA ASN A 49 13.83 4.62 -10.81
C ASN A 49 12.52 3.97 -10.34
N ARG A 50 11.36 4.50 -10.76
CA ARG A 50 10.06 3.99 -10.35
C ARG A 50 9.75 2.69 -11.09
N VAL A 51 9.37 1.65 -10.34
CA VAL A 51 8.81 0.42 -10.91
C VAL A 51 7.29 0.56 -10.96
N ILE A 52 6.73 0.55 -12.17
CA ILE A 52 5.28 0.45 -12.37
C ILE A 52 4.95 -1.05 -12.39
N PRO A 53 4.19 -1.58 -11.42
CA PRO A 53 3.80 -2.98 -11.46
C PRO A 53 2.99 -3.24 -12.73
N SER A 54 3.38 -4.27 -13.48
CA SER A 54 2.61 -4.69 -14.65
C SER A 54 1.29 -5.32 -14.19
N ASN A 55 0.22 -5.07 -14.93
CA ASN A 55 -1.14 -5.56 -14.61
C ASN A 55 -1.25 -7.10 -14.53
N ALA A 56 -0.18 -7.84 -14.81
CA ALA A 56 -0.16 -9.30 -14.86
C ALA A 56 -0.18 -10.00 -13.49
N THR A 57 0.17 -9.32 -12.40
CA THR A 57 0.32 -9.98 -11.08
C THR A 57 -0.99 -10.20 -10.33
N ILE A 58 -2.06 -9.44 -10.62
CA ILE A 58 -3.33 -9.52 -9.86
C ILE A 58 -4.30 -10.57 -10.41
N LEU A 59 -4.20 -10.93 -11.70
CA LEU A 59 -5.15 -11.86 -12.32
C LEU A 59 -4.86 -13.34 -12.01
N THR A 60 -3.64 -13.71 -11.65
CA THR A 60 -3.28 -15.13 -11.46
C THR A 60 -3.64 -15.70 -10.08
N SER A 61 -3.90 -14.86 -9.08
CA SER A 61 -4.34 -15.31 -7.75
C SER A 61 -5.86 -15.39 -7.59
N TYR A 62 -6.64 -14.64 -8.41
CA TYR A 62 -8.11 -14.65 -8.34
C TYR A 62 -8.78 -15.72 -9.21
N SER A 63 -8.09 -16.25 -10.24
CA SER A 63 -8.70 -17.23 -11.16
C SER A 63 -8.60 -18.70 -10.72
N ARG A 64 -7.92 -19.01 -9.60
CA ARG A 64 -7.91 -20.37 -9.02
C ARG A 64 -8.89 -20.47 -7.86
N THR A 65 -10.19 -20.59 -8.18
CA THR A 65 -11.18 -21.50 -7.56
C THR A 65 -12.56 -21.10 -8.08
N LEU A 66 -12.97 -21.69 -9.20
CA LEU A 66 -14.38 -21.86 -9.56
C LEU A 66 -14.47 -23.17 -10.35
N HIS A 67 -14.38 -24.29 -9.63
CA HIS A 67 -14.78 -25.58 -10.18
C HIS A 67 -16.29 -25.70 -9.95
N ILE A 68 -17.09 -25.30 -10.94
CA ILE A 68 -18.52 -25.61 -10.95
C ILE A 68 -18.75 -26.67 -12.02
N SER A 69 -19.07 -27.87 -11.53
CA SER A 69 -19.64 -28.99 -12.27
C SER A 69 -21.03 -28.61 -12.81
N GLY A 70 -21.30 -29.04 -14.04
CA GLY A 70 -22.63 -29.00 -14.68
C GLY A 70 -22.70 -27.94 -15.78
N GLY A 71 -23.21 -28.21 -16.98
CA GLY A 71 -23.86 -29.36 -17.56
C GLY A 71 -24.27 -28.96 -18.99
N ASN A 72 -24.41 -29.93 -19.88
CA ASN A 72 -24.78 -29.74 -21.28
C ASN A 72 -26.03 -28.85 -21.45
N LYS A 73 -25.91 -27.78 -22.24
CA LYS A 73 -27.02 -27.28 -23.06
C LYS A 73 -26.49 -26.77 -24.41
N THR A 74 -26.78 -27.57 -25.43
CA THR A 74 -26.84 -27.21 -26.85
C THR A 74 -27.82 -26.06 -27.07
N GLN A 75 -27.49 -25.10 -27.94
CA GLN A 75 -28.45 -24.56 -28.91
C GLN A 75 -27.77 -23.68 -29.98
N HIS A 76 -28.14 -24.02 -31.23
CA HIS A 76 -27.90 -23.44 -32.56
C HIS A 76 -26.47 -23.48 -33.14
#